data_AF-A0A495ZJL4-F1
#
_entry.id   AF-A0A495ZJL4-F1
#
_cell.length_a   1.000
_cell.length_b   1.000
_cell.length_c   1.000
_cell.angle_alpha   90.00
_cell.angle_beta   90.00
_cell.angle_gamma   90.00
#
_symmetry.space_group_name_H-M   'P 1'
#
loop_
_entity.id
_entity.type
_entity.pdbx_description
1 polymer ?
#
loop_
_entity_poly.entity_id
_entity_poly.type
_entity_poly.pdbx_seq_one_letter_code
_entity_poly.pdbx_strand_id
1 'polypeptide(L)'
;MCPRPKEELEKENTEAMQNNHCIICQIFGSPSSGSRIFISDLTLDNDLGTETTAIRSGVTINRNRRVAEDQRLYFTETSLPNARFEFFGDVTIGGEISDEQIKLLSAGLNYIHAIGSGKTRGLGWLSITQTETPPATQTVQAIEVGSEDCTELSIQVTLKSPIITGGRKPSGQAVEVVQYIRGGLIRGAMANALLADLKNREPDGDFEQLFLGDNAGIFRNCTPGAKVLPATAAGCKDVSGFLADGKHGIFDTLFEKIVSEKANWMYQPNCPKCSGRVESQSGFYKAARTSYKEKHLNTRLLTRVAINRQRKIAEDELLYHLTALDPIIVKNKKEASPDAVKSEKVILHGSARIPSGLAEKVAQTLQQKVKRLGGGSSRGLGKVCIAVDKQHASDTLSKRIKVFNEGLQAVWQTYADLPNTEIDRFEGTYFSVNLQSDAILTAEDGWQRSMVLNAPMLQEMAGGTTDVTLVRSFASYNYVGGWNAAWGLPKETALATQMGSVFVFHTPDIDAWLPELQKLENIGIGNRREEGFGQILICDPFHLHTREMLKQNKEEAE
;
A
#
# COMPACT_ATOMS: atom_id res chain seq x y z
N MET A 1 -28.29 11.65 27.20
CA MET A 1 -27.67 10.42 26.63
C MET A 1 -28.37 10.12 25.32
N CYS A 2 -27.66 9.64 24.30
CA CYS A 2 -28.31 9.21 23.06
C CYS A 2 -29.36 8.15 23.43
N PRO A 3 -30.65 8.32 23.06
CA PRO A 3 -31.61 7.24 23.26
C PRO A 3 -31.06 6.03 22.51
N ARG A 4 -30.90 4.90 23.19
CA ARG A 4 -30.67 3.63 22.48
C ARG A 4 -31.84 3.47 21.51
N PRO A 5 -31.61 3.14 20.23
CA PRO A 5 -32.71 2.70 19.39
C PRO A 5 -33.36 1.53 20.13
N LYS A 6 -34.66 1.61 20.37
CA LYS A 6 -35.42 0.45 20.84
C LYS A 6 -35.21 -0.67 19.82
N GLU A 7 -35.12 -1.91 20.28
CA GLU A 7 -34.84 -3.13 19.50
C GLU A 7 -35.92 -3.48 18.44
N GLU A 8 -36.81 -2.56 18.11
CA GLU A 8 -37.84 -2.72 17.10
C GLU A 8 -37.73 -1.54 16.15
N LEU A 9 -37.17 -1.75 14.96
CA LEU A 9 -37.46 -0.97 13.74
C LEU A 9 -36.87 -1.77 12.58
N GLU A 10 -37.68 -2.72 12.12
CA GLU A 10 -37.54 -3.33 10.82
C GLU A 10 -37.59 -2.23 9.75
N LYS A 11 -36.62 -2.29 8.82
CA LYS A 11 -36.65 -1.73 7.47
C LYS A 11 -37.58 -0.53 7.24
N GLU A 12 -37.19 0.69 7.62
CA GLU A 12 -37.78 1.89 6.99
C GLU A 12 -36.87 3.13 7.17
N ASN A 13 -36.49 3.71 6.04
CA ASN A 13 -35.86 5.02 5.80
C ASN A 13 -34.65 5.48 6.65
N THR A 14 -33.48 5.49 6.01
CA THR A 14 -32.19 6.03 6.49
C THR A 14 -32.26 7.50 6.94
N GLU A 15 -33.17 8.30 6.37
CA GLU A 15 -33.34 9.74 6.70
C GLU A 15 -33.96 9.97 8.09
N ALA A 16 -34.92 9.13 8.51
CA ALA A 16 -35.54 9.23 9.83
C ALA A 16 -34.57 8.82 10.95
N MET A 17 -33.62 7.93 10.65
CA MET A 17 -32.58 7.52 11.61
C MET A 17 -31.52 8.61 11.85
N GLN A 18 -31.09 9.35 10.82
CA GLN A 18 -30.04 10.40 10.97
C GLN A 18 -30.52 11.61 11.79
N ASN A 19 -31.80 11.99 11.68
CA ASN A 19 -32.39 13.07 12.48
C ASN A 19 -32.63 12.69 13.95
N ASN A 20 -32.54 11.40 14.31
CA ASN A 20 -32.71 10.91 15.68
C ASN A 20 -31.38 10.74 16.45
N HIS A 21 -30.22 10.97 15.82
CA HIS A 21 -28.94 10.96 16.52
C HIS A 21 -28.76 12.24 17.33
N CYS A 22 -28.28 12.11 18.57
CA CYS A 22 -27.93 13.29 19.36
C CYS A 22 -26.76 14.06 18.72
N ILE A 23 -26.61 15.35 19.07
CA ILE A 23 -25.57 16.23 18.52
C ILE A 23 -24.15 15.62 18.59
N ILE A 24 -23.84 14.85 19.64
CA ILE A 24 -22.55 14.16 19.78
C ILE A 24 -22.39 13.09 18.69
N CYS A 25 -23.42 12.29 18.42
CA CYS A 25 -23.38 11.27 17.38
C CYS A 25 -23.38 11.86 15.97
N GLN A 26 -24.01 13.03 15.77
CA GLN A 26 -23.92 13.76 14.50
C GLN A 26 -22.51 14.25 14.22
N ILE A 27 -21.77 14.64 15.26
CA ILE A 27 -20.40 15.14 15.17
C ILE A 27 -19.38 13.97 15.09
N PHE A 28 -19.36 13.09 16.10
CA PHE A 28 -18.35 12.02 16.27
C PHE A 28 -18.75 10.67 15.64
N GLY A 29 -19.95 10.57 15.08
CA GLY A 29 -20.49 9.34 14.49
C GLY A 29 -21.17 8.40 15.50
N SER A 30 -21.74 7.33 14.96
CA SER A 30 -22.39 6.22 15.66
C SER A 30 -22.12 4.91 14.90
N PRO A 31 -22.50 3.72 15.42
CA PRO A 31 -22.37 2.48 14.67
C PRO A 31 -23.08 2.50 13.30
N SER A 32 -24.13 3.33 13.16
CA SER A 32 -24.92 3.47 11.94
C SER A 32 -24.58 4.73 11.12
N SER A 33 -23.64 5.56 11.57
CA SER A 33 -23.28 6.82 10.90
C SER A 33 -21.81 7.16 11.08
N GLY A 34 -21.09 7.45 9.99
CA GLY A 34 -19.68 7.81 10.05
C GLY A 34 -19.39 9.09 10.86
N SER A 35 -18.19 9.18 11.44
CA SER A 35 -17.73 10.43 12.07
C SER A 35 -17.58 11.52 11.02
N ARG A 36 -18.03 12.74 11.33
CA ARG A 36 -17.84 13.93 10.50
C ARG A 36 -16.59 14.72 10.89
N ILE A 37 -15.94 14.37 12.00
CA ILE A 37 -14.67 14.96 12.41
C ILE A 37 -13.56 13.93 12.47
N PHE A 38 -12.37 14.37 12.09
CA PHE A 38 -11.15 13.59 12.10
C PHE A 38 -10.04 14.38 12.76
N ILE A 39 -9.59 13.90 13.92
CA ILE A 39 -8.54 14.54 14.71
C ILE A 39 -7.23 13.83 14.40
N SER A 40 -6.20 14.55 13.97
CA SER A 40 -4.86 13.98 13.77
C SER A 40 -4.11 13.78 15.09
N ASP A 41 -3.12 12.89 15.09
CA ASP A 41 -2.20 12.78 16.22
C ASP A 41 -1.43 14.10 16.40
N LEU A 42 -1.30 14.54 17.65
CA LEU A 42 -0.52 15.72 18.01
C LEU A 42 0.98 15.40 17.92
N THR A 43 1.72 16.16 17.12
CA THR A 43 3.16 15.95 16.90
C THR A 43 3.97 17.14 17.38
N LEU A 44 5.15 16.86 17.93
CA LEU A 44 6.17 17.87 18.22
C LEU A 44 6.88 18.25 16.92
N ASP A 45 7.02 19.56 16.66
CA ASP A 45 7.67 20.08 15.44
C ASP A 45 9.21 20.03 15.53
N ASN A 46 9.75 19.87 16.74
CA ASN A 46 11.20 19.87 16.99
C ASN A 46 11.68 18.53 17.56
N ASP A 47 12.80 18.03 17.03
CA ASP A 47 13.57 16.92 17.62
C ASP A 47 14.11 17.34 18.98
N LEU A 48 13.44 16.93 20.04
CA LEU A 48 13.93 17.10 21.39
C LEU A 48 14.74 15.87 21.76
N GLY A 49 16.03 16.08 22.05
CA GLY A 49 16.91 15.00 22.52
C GLY A 49 16.39 14.33 23.79
N THR A 50 17.00 13.17 24.10
CA THR A 50 16.71 12.35 25.30
C THR A 50 16.87 13.07 26.64
N GLU A 51 17.40 14.30 26.67
CA GLU A 51 17.58 15.12 27.88
C GLU A 51 16.30 15.79 28.41
N THR A 52 15.13 15.52 27.83
CA THR A 52 13.87 16.20 28.18
C THR A 52 12.92 15.37 29.05
N THR A 53 13.32 14.15 29.42
CA THR A 53 12.56 13.26 30.30
C THR A 53 13.26 13.06 31.65
N ALA A 54 12.47 12.74 32.67
CA ALA A 54 12.90 12.42 34.02
C ALA A 54 12.04 11.32 34.62
N ILE A 55 12.67 10.41 35.36
CA ILE A 55 11.99 9.32 36.06
C ILE A 55 11.51 9.83 37.42
N ARG A 56 10.19 9.79 37.66
CA ARG A 56 9.59 9.98 38.98
C ARG A 56 9.26 8.65 39.62
N SER A 57 9.67 8.44 40.86
CA SER A 57 9.22 7.32 41.68
C SER A 57 7.89 7.65 42.39
N GLY A 58 7.05 6.65 42.56
CA GLY A 58 5.79 6.73 43.27
C GLY A 58 5.52 5.46 44.07
N VAL A 59 4.76 5.58 45.16
CA VAL A 59 4.38 4.44 45.99
C VAL A 59 2.86 4.42 46.12
N THR A 60 2.25 3.25 45.98
CA THR A 60 0.81 3.11 46.20
C THR A 60 0.50 3.22 47.68
N ILE A 61 -0.49 4.02 48.05
CA ILE A 61 -0.92 4.18 49.45
C ILE A 61 -2.13 3.29 49.70
N ASN A 62 -2.05 2.44 50.72
CA ASN A 62 -3.21 1.72 51.21
C ASN A 62 -4.15 2.72 51.92
N ARG A 63 -5.28 3.05 51.29
CA ARG A 63 -6.20 4.09 51.78
C ARG A 63 -6.81 3.78 53.15
N ASN A 64 -6.98 2.50 53.49
CA ASN A 64 -7.54 2.08 54.77
C ASN A 64 -6.53 2.21 55.91
N ARG A 65 -5.27 1.81 55.64
CA ARG A 65 -4.19 1.84 56.64
C ARG A 65 -3.41 3.17 56.66
N ARG A 66 -3.61 4.04 55.67
CA ARG A 66 -2.90 5.31 55.44
C ARG A 66 -1.37 5.17 55.43
N VAL A 67 -0.87 4.01 55.03
CA VAL A 67 0.56 3.71 54.88
C VAL A 67 0.86 3.29 53.45
N ALA A 68 2.15 3.36 53.08
CA ALA A 68 2.65 2.78 51.84
C ALA A 68 2.26 1.30 51.75
N GLU A 69 1.80 0.86 50.59
CA GLU A 69 1.47 -0.52 50.31
C GLU A 69 2.76 -1.29 49.97
N ASP A 70 2.96 -2.42 50.64
CA ASP A 70 4.17 -3.22 50.47
C ASP A 70 4.35 -3.65 49.01
N GLN A 71 5.61 -3.58 48.54
CA GLN A 71 6.02 -3.93 47.18
C GLN A 71 5.32 -3.17 46.04
N ARG A 72 4.80 -1.96 46.31
CA ARG A 72 4.15 -1.11 45.29
C ARG A 72 4.87 0.20 45.00
N LEU A 73 6.19 0.16 44.95
CA LEU A 73 7.02 1.19 44.34
C LEU A 73 6.92 1.06 42.81
N TYR A 74 6.63 2.15 42.12
CA TYR A 74 6.60 2.22 40.67
C TYR A 74 7.37 3.45 40.18
N PHE A 75 7.87 3.37 38.95
CA PHE A 75 8.58 4.46 38.29
C PHE A 75 7.76 4.91 37.09
N THR A 76 7.69 6.21 36.86
CA THR A 76 7.00 6.81 35.72
C THR A 76 7.96 7.79 35.06
N GLU A 77 8.25 7.56 33.79
CA GLU A 77 8.95 8.53 32.98
C GLU A 77 8.01 9.71 32.67
N THR A 78 8.47 10.91 32.97
CA THR A 78 7.73 12.16 32.83
C THR A 78 8.60 13.18 32.11
N SER A 79 8.00 14.16 31.44
CA SER A 79 8.78 15.29 30.94
C SER A 79 9.33 16.15 32.09
N LEU A 80 10.44 16.85 31.84
CA LEU A 80 10.99 17.79 32.82
C LEU A 80 9.97 18.88 33.19
N PRO A 81 9.88 19.30 34.48
CA PRO A 81 8.87 20.25 34.95
C PRO A 81 8.86 21.61 34.24
N ASN A 82 9.99 22.02 33.67
CA ASN A 82 10.17 23.30 32.98
C ASN A 82 10.21 23.16 31.45
N ALA A 83 10.15 21.94 30.92
CA ALA A 83 10.14 21.72 29.49
C ALA A 83 8.74 22.04 28.96
N ARG A 84 8.65 23.08 28.12
CA ARG A 84 7.43 23.44 27.40
C ARG A 84 7.47 22.79 26.03
N PHE A 85 6.49 21.95 25.76
CA PHE A 85 6.34 21.25 24.49
C PHE A 85 5.15 21.85 23.76
N GLU A 86 5.38 22.29 22.54
CA GLU A 86 4.31 22.68 21.64
C GLU A 86 4.02 21.52 20.70
N PHE A 87 2.79 21.04 20.77
CA PHE A 87 2.32 20.00 19.89
C PHE A 87 1.32 20.58 18.90
N PHE A 88 1.43 20.14 17.66
CA PHE A 88 0.59 20.59 16.57
C PHE A 88 -0.24 19.43 16.03
N GLY A 89 -1.47 19.74 15.66
CA GLY A 89 -2.33 18.81 14.95
C GLY A 89 -3.58 19.52 14.46
N ASP A 90 -4.21 18.89 13.49
CA ASP A 90 -5.39 19.40 12.80
C ASP A 90 -6.64 18.62 13.18
N VAL A 91 -7.76 19.35 13.24
CA VAL A 91 -9.11 18.79 13.23
C VAL A 91 -9.72 19.05 11.87
N THR A 92 -9.97 17.99 11.11
CA THR A 92 -10.61 18.08 9.79
C THR A 92 -12.09 17.76 9.93
N ILE A 93 -12.93 18.68 9.45
CA ILE A 93 -14.38 18.48 9.33
C ILE A 93 -14.68 17.95 7.92
N GLY A 94 -15.36 16.81 7.85
CA GLY A 94 -15.83 16.19 6.63
C GLY A 94 -17.35 16.31 6.51
N GLY A 95 -17.82 16.76 5.35
CA GLY A 95 -19.24 17.00 5.09
C GLY A 95 -19.78 18.28 5.74
N GLU A 96 -21.08 18.49 5.66
CA GLU A 96 -21.75 19.64 6.27
C GLU A 96 -21.91 19.43 7.78
N ILE A 97 -21.31 20.33 8.57
CA ILE A 97 -21.50 20.48 10.03
C ILE A 97 -22.08 21.89 10.24
N SER A 98 -23.06 22.05 11.13
CA SER A 98 -23.65 23.36 11.41
C SER A 98 -22.69 24.25 12.22
N ASP A 99 -22.83 25.58 12.09
CA ASP A 99 -22.05 26.54 12.88
C ASP A 99 -22.17 26.31 14.39
N GLU A 100 -23.34 25.84 14.85
CA GLU A 100 -23.56 25.49 16.26
C GLU A 100 -22.69 24.30 16.68
N GLN A 101 -22.59 23.28 15.84
CA GLN A 101 -21.75 22.10 16.09
C GLN A 101 -20.25 22.48 16.09
N ILE A 102 -19.82 23.39 15.21
CA ILE A 102 -18.44 23.91 15.19
C ILE A 102 -18.14 24.68 16.48
N LYS A 103 -19.04 25.57 16.90
CA LYS A 103 -18.92 26.32 18.17
C LYS A 103 -18.86 25.39 19.37
N LEU A 104 -19.67 24.34 19.38
CA LEU A 104 -19.65 23.33 20.45
C LEU A 104 -18.32 22.57 20.50
N LEU A 105 -17.76 22.21 19.35
CA LEU A 105 -16.46 21.56 19.26
C LEU A 105 -15.33 22.47 19.78
N SER A 106 -15.33 23.72 19.34
CA SER A 106 -14.43 24.78 19.78
C SER A 106 -14.51 25.01 21.30
N ALA A 107 -15.71 25.13 21.86
CA ALA A 107 -15.92 25.24 23.30
C ALA A 107 -15.43 23.99 24.05
N GLY A 108 -15.67 22.80 23.49
CA GLY A 108 -15.19 21.54 24.03
C GLY A 108 -13.67 21.44 24.10
N LEU A 109 -12.95 21.90 23.06
CA LEU A 109 -11.49 21.97 23.04
C LEU A 109 -10.95 22.93 24.10
N ASN A 110 -11.54 24.12 24.23
CA ASN A 110 -11.14 25.11 25.25
C ASN A 110 -11.36 24.64 26.70
N TYR A 111 -12.24 23.67 26.92
CA TYR A 111 -12.48 23.06 28.23
C TYR A 111 -11.43 22.02 28.64
N ILE A 112 -10.55 21.60 27.71
CA ILE A 112 -9.52 20.60 27.99
C ILE A 112 -8.30 21.29 28.60
N HIS A 113 -8.12 21.11 29.90
CA HIS A 113 -6.96 21.65 30.64
C HIS A 113 -5.89 20.58 30.98
N ALA A 114 -6.23 19.29 30.80
CA ALA A 114 -5.29 18.20 31.01
C ALA A 114 -5.64 16.94 30.19
N ILE A 115 -4.63 16.31 29.59
CA ILE A 115 -4.73 15.07 28.79
C ILE A 115 -3.87 13.97 29.41
N GLY A 116 -4.21 12.70 29.15
CA GLY A 116 -3.40 11.56 29.58
C GLY A 116 -3.71 11.05 31.00
N SER A 117 -2.77 10.27 31.54
CA SER A 117 -2.86 9.63 32.86
C SER A 117 -2.22 10.52 33.93
N GLY A 118 -2.62 10.34 35.20
CA GLY A 118 -2.03 11.10 36.32
C GLY A 118 -2.47 12.56 36.45
N LYS A 119 -3.57 12.97 35.80
CA LYS A 119 -4.12 14.34 35.85
C LYS A 119 -4.34 14.88 37.26
N THR A 120 -4.91 14.04 38.14
CA THR A 120 -5.11 14.36 39.58
C THR A 120 -3.81 14.45 40.38
N ARG A 121 -2.69 14.00 39.80
CA ARG A 121 -1.33 14.10 40.36
C ARG A 121 -0.51 15.20 39.69
N GLY A 122 -1.15 16.13 38.96
CA GLY A 122 -0.49 17.26 38.33
C GLY A 122 0.19 16.96 36.99
N LEU A 123 -0.07 15.79 36.38
CA LEU A 123 0.51 15.43 35.08
C LEU A 123 -0.40 15.79 33.91
N GLY A 124 0.18 16.09 32.75
CA GLY A 124 -0.53 16.26 31.48
C GLY A 124 -1.33 17.56 31.35
N TRP A 125 -1.00 18.58 32.14
CA TRP A 125 -1.62 19.90 32.07
C TRP A 125 -1.19 20.63 30.79
N LEU A 126 -2.13 21.32 30.15
CA LEU A 126 -1.89 22.00 28.88
C LEU A 126 -2.86 23.17 28.67
N SER A 127 -2.51 24.02 27.71
CA SER A 127 -3.40 25.02 27.12
C SER A 127 -3.57 24.70 25.63
N ILE A 128 -4.81 24.76 25.14
CA ILE A 128 -5.10 24.59 23.72
C ILE A 128 -5.31 25.97 23.11
N THR A 129 -4.59 26.24 22.03
CA THR A 129 -4.88 27.33 21.09
C THR A 129 -5.41 26.71 19.81
N GLN A 130 -6.36 27.39 19.16
CA GLN A 130 -6.98 26.91 17.93
C GLN A 130 -7.06 28.05 16.92
N THR A 131 -6.80 27.72 15.66
CA THR A 131 -6.82 28.66 14.55
C THR A 131 -7.63 28.06 13.43
N GLU A 132 -8.64 28.77 12.96
CA GLU A 132 -9.39 28.35 11.78
C GLU A 132 -8.53 28.57 10.53
N THR A 133 -8.27 27.49 9.80
CA THR A 133 -7.57 27.56 8.53
C THR A 133 -8.58 27.33 7.42
N PRO A 134 -8.77 28.27 6.49
CA PRO A 134 -9.66 28.05 5.35
C PRO A 134 -9.17 26.84 4.53
N PRO A 135 -10.08 26.09 3.89
CA PRO A 135 -9.69 24.97 3.05
C PRO A 135 -8.69 25.45 1.99
N ALA A 136 -7.50 24.84 1.96
CA ALA A 136 -6.48 25.20 0.99
C ALA A 136 -7.02 24.98 -0.43
N THR A 137 -7.27 26.07 -1.16
CA THR A 137 -7.58 26.04 -2.59
C THR A 137 -6.31 25.64 -3.32
N GLN A 138 -6.10 24.34 -3.51
CA GLN A 138 -5.04 23.87 -4.40
C GLN A 138 -5.46 24.21 -5.83
N THR A 139 -4.67 25.08 -6.48
CA THR A 139 -4.78 25.32 -7.92
C THR A 139 -4.46 23.99 -8.61
N VAL A 140 -5.50 23.33 -9.11
CA VAL A 140 -5.35 22.10 -9.89
C VAL A 140 -4.77 22.51 -11.23
N GLN A 141 -3.64 21.91 -11.61
CA GLN A 141 -3.12 22.08 -12.97
C GLN A 141 -4.14 21.45 -13.93
N ALA A 142 -4.55 22.21 -14.95
CA ALA A 142 -5.44 21.72 -15.99
C ALA A 142 -4.77 20.53 -16.69
N ILE A 143 -5.47 19.40 -16.78
CA ILE A 143 -4.99 18.21 -17.48
C ILE A 143 -5.52 18.29 -18.92
N GLU A 144 -4.64 18.50 -19.89
CA GLU A 144 -5.02 18.46 -21.30
C GLU A 144 -5.46 17.03 -21.70
N VAL A 145 -6.76 16.89 -21.98
CA VAL A 145 -7.38 15.62 -22.36
C VAL A 145 -7.01 15.28 -23.82
N GLY A 146 -6.47 14.08 -24.03
CA GLY A 146 -6.15 13.58 -25.38
C GLY A 146 -7.36 12.98 -26.09
N SER A 147 -7.21 12.64 -27.37
CA SER A 147 -8.25 12.06 -28.25
C SER A 147 -8.50 10.55 -28.05
N GLU A 148 -8.02 9.95 -26.95
CA GLU A 148 -8.19 8.52 -26.65
C GLU A 148 -9.44 8.28 -25.77
N ASP A 149 -10.05 7.09 -25.82
CA ASP A 149 -11.23 6.75 -25.00
C ASP A 149 -10.93 6.73 -23.49
N CYS A 150 -9.67 6.49 -23.12
CA CYS A 150 -9.20 6.48 -21.73
C CYS A 150 -7.89 7.27 -21.60
N THR A 151 -7.71 7.91 -20.46
CA THR A 151 -6.50 8.65 -20.07
C THR A 151 -5.82 7.95 -18.91
N GLU A 152 -4.50 7.81 -18.97
CA GLU A 152 -3.68 7.30 -17.86
C GLU A 152 -3.18 8.45 -16.97
N LEU A 153 -3.54 8.40 -15.70
CA LEU A 153 -3.17 9.36 -14.67
C LEU A 153 -2.07 8.76 -13.78
N SER A 154 -0.97 9.48 -13.60
CA SER A 154 0.03 9.20 -12.57
C SER A 154 -0.48 9.71 -11.22
N ILE A 155 -0.45 8.87 -10.20
CA ILE A 155 -0.92 9.20 -8.84
C ILE A 155 0.26 9.13 -7.87
N GLN A 156 0.51 10.23 -7.18
CA GLN A 156 1.52 10.32 -6.13
C GLN A 156 0.84 10.54 -4.77
N VAL A 157 0.95 9.56 -3.87
CA VAL A 157 0.41 9.59 -2.51
C VAL A 157 1.53 9.86 -1.51
N THR A 158 1.50 11.03 -0.88
CA THR A 158 2.39 11.37 0.24
C THR A 158 1.72 11.08 1.57
N LEU A 159 2.31 10.22 2.39
CA LEU A 159 1.80 9.92 3.72
C LEU A 159 2.05 11.10 4.68
N LYS A 160 1.01 11.52 5.40
CA LYS A 160 1.08 12.60 6.41
C LYS A 160 0.87 12.09 7.84
N SER A 161 0.32 10.89 7.98
CA SER A 161 0.22 10.16 9.25
C SER A 161 0.41 8.66 8.98
N PRO A 162 0.58 7.83 10.03
CA PRO A 162 0.61 6.40 9.85
C PRO A 162 -0.69 5.89 9.19
N ILE A 163 -0.59 4.90 8.31
CA ILE A 163 -1.72 4.36 7.53
C ILE A 163 -1.84 2.85 7.70
N ILE A 164 -3.07 2.38 7.86
CA ILE A 164 -3.40 0.95 7.83
C ILE A 164 -3.87 0.63 6.42
N THR A 165 -2.99 0.04 5.61
CA THR A 165 -3.22 -0.32 4.20
C THR A 165 -4.07 -1.59 4.03
N GLY A 166 -4.35 -2.28 5.14
CA GLY A 166 -5.11 -3.52 5.17
C GLY A 166 -4.25 -4.72 4.79
N GLY A 167 -4.42 -5.82 5.51
CA GLY A 167 -3.75 -7.09 5.25
C GLY A 167 -4.43 -8.22 5.99
N ARG A 168 -3.80 -9.39 5.98
CA ARG A 168 -4.41 -10.59 6.57
C ARG A 168 -4.59 -10.38 8.07
N LYS A 169 -5.67 -10.94 8.63
CA LYS A 169 -5.79 -11.22 10.06
C LYS A 169 -5.60 -12.72 10.26
N PRO A 170 -4.37 -13.26 10.32
CA PRO A 170 -4.19 -14.62 10.79
C PRO A 170 -4.70 -14.67 12.23
N SER A 171 -5.68 -15.52 12.51
CA SER A 171 -6.14 -15.89 13.87
C SER A 171 -6.50 -14.73 14.84
N GLY A 172 -6.78 -13.53 14.33
CA GLY A 172 -7.43 -12.44 15.08
C GLY A 172 -6.53 -11.46 15.85
N GLN A 173 -5.20 -11.61 15.86
CA GLN A 173 -4.34 -10.81 16.77
C GLN A 173 -3.49 -9.72 16.12
N ALA A 174 -3.13 -9.81 14.83
CA ALA A 174 -2.40 -8.75 14.14
C ALA A 174 -2.80 -8.66 12.66
N VAL A 175 -3.02 -7.43 12.19
CA VAL A 175 -3.17 -7.13 10.76
C VAL A 175 -1.76 -6.99 10.19
N GLU A 176 -1.38 -7.87 9.27
CA GLU A 176 -0.13 -7.71 8.52
C GLU A 176 -0.20 -6.45 7.66
N VAL A 177 0.84 -5.61 7.69
CA VAL A 177 0.87 -4.39 6.89
C VAL A 177 1.59 -4.66 5.58
N VAL A 178 0.89 -4.40 4.48
CA VAL A 178 1.49 -4.41 3.16
C VAL A 178 2.26 -3.12 2.91
N GLN A 179 3.41 -3.25 2.24
CA GLN A 179 4.39 -2.19 1.94
C GLN A 179 3.98 -1.24 0.78
N TYR A 180 2.68 -1.18 0.47
CA TYR A 180 2.10 -0.41 -0.64
C TYR A 180 0.62 -0.11 -0.35
N ILE A 181 0.00 0.82 -1.11
CA ILE A 181 -1.45 1.06 -1.06
C ILE A 181 -2.11 0.34 -2.23
N ARG A 182 -3.09 -0.51 -1.96
CA ARG A 182 -3.87 -1.18 -3.02
C ARG A 182 -4.77 -0.18 -3.75
N GLY A 183 -4.95 -0.39 -5.05
CA GLY A 183 -5.84 0.41 -5.89
C GLY A 183 -7.26 0.54 -5.34
N GLY A 184 -7.80 -0.55 -4.78
CA GLY A 184 -9.12 -0.59 -4.17
C GLY A 184 -9.34 0.38 -3.01
N LEU A 185 -8.27 0.76 -2.27
CA LEU A 185 -8.37 1.80 -1.23
C LEU A 185 -8.58 3.18 -1.85
N ILE A 186 -7.87 3.49 -2.94
CA ILE A 186 -7.98 4.76 -3.66
C ILE A 186 -9.33 4.83 -4.35
N ARG A 187 -9.72 3.75 -5.06
CA ARG A 187 -11.03 3.60 -5.70
C ARG A 187 -12.17 3.80 -4.71
N GLY A 188 -12.09 3.16 -3.53
CA GLY A 188 -13.12 3.29 -2.49
C GLY A 188 -13.19 4.69 -1.89
N ALA A 189 -12.03 5.33 -1.66
CA ALA A 189 -11.99 6.71 -1.17
C ALA A 189 -12.51 7.72 -2.20
N MET A 190 -12.22 7.50 -3.49
CA MET A 190 -12.76 8.27 -4.60
C MET A 190 -14.29 8.12 -4.70
N ALA A 191 -14.81 6.89 -4.62
CA ALA A 191 -16.25 6.63 -4.61
C ALA A 191 -16.93 7.35 -3.43
N ASN A 192 -16.38 7.23 -2.22
CA ASN A 192 -16.92 7.93 -1.04
C ASN A 192 -16.91 9.45 -1.20
N ALA A 193 -15.86 10.02 -1.82
CA ALA A 193 -15.76 11.45 -2.05
C ALA A 193 -16.83 11.95 -3.03
N LEU A 194 -17.12 11.19 -4.09
CA LEU A 194 -18.19 11.54 -5.04
C LEU A 194 -19.59 11.35 -4.44
N LEU A 195 -19.82 10.26 -3.70
CA LEU A 195 -21.11 10.00 -3.06
C LEU A 195 -21.45 11.06 -1.99
N ALA A 196 -20.46 11.61 -1.31
CA ALA A 196 -20.66 12.67 -0.33
C ALA A 196 -21.27 13.95 -0.95
N ASP A 197 -21.04 14.20 -2.24
CA ASP A 197 -21.61 15.36 -2.95
C ASP A 197 -23.08 15.16 -3.36
N LEU A 198 -23.54 13.91 -3.43
CA LEU A 198 -24.83 13.60 -4.03
C LEU A 198 -26.05 13.95 -3.15
N LYS A 199 -25.88 14.33 -1.87
CA LYS A 199 -26.98 14.73 -0.95
C LYS A 199 -28.25 13.87 -1.10
N ASN A 200 -28.12 12.54 -1.10
CA ASN A 200 -29.19 11.54 -1.29
C ASN A 200 -29.78 11.43 -2.71
N ARG A 201 -29.14 11.99 -3.74
CA ARG A 201 -29.46 11.70 -5.14
C ARG A 201 -28.86 10.35 -5.53
N GLU A 202 -29.53 9.67 -6.47
CA GLU A 202 -28.96 8.48 -7.09
C GLU A 202 -27.62 8.83 -7.79
N PRO A 203 -26.69 7.87 -7.87
CA PRO A 203 -25.46 8.03 -8.63
C PRO A 203 -25.73 8.56 -10.03
N ASP A 204 -24.94 9.54 -10.48
CA ASP A 204 -25.01 10.07 -11.84
C ASP A 204 -24.35 9.10 -12.85
N GLY A 205 -24.57 9.36 -14.14
CA GLY A 205 -23.96 8.55 -15.21
C GLY A 205 -22.43 8.53 -15.16
N ASP A 206 -21.80 9.60 -14.65
CA ASP A 206 -20.35 9.65 -14.43
C ASP A 206 -19.89 8.65 -13.37
N PHE A 207 -20.64 8.51 -12.26
CA PHE A 207 -20.35 7.51 -11.23
C PHE A 207 -20.48 6.09 -11.77
N GLU A 208 -21.54 5.81 -12.52
CA GLU A 208 -21.74 4.50 -13.15
C GLU A 208 -20.62 4.18 -14.15
N GLN A 209 -20.26 5.14 -15.01
CA GLN A 209 -19.18 4.98 -15.97
C GLN A 209 -17.82 4.75 -15.27
N LEU A 210 -17.57 5.40 -14.13
CA LEU A 210 -16.32 5.28 -13.40
C LEU A 210 -16.20 3.97 -12.61
N PHE A 211 -17.32 3.39 -12.13
CA PHE A 211 -17.27 2.30 -11.16
C PHE A 211 -18.02 1.02 -11.55
N LEU A 212 -19.01 1.08 -12.44
CA LEU A 212 -19.92 -0.03 -12.72
C LEU A 212 -19.92 -0.46 -14.19
N GLY A 213 -19.54 0.42 -15.12
CA GLY A 213 -19.54 0.12 -16.56
C GLY A 213 -18.34 -0.74 -17.03
N ASP A 214 -18.42 -1.22 -18.27
CA ASP A 214 -17.40 -2.08 -18.88
C ASP A 214 -16.02 -1.40 -19.02
N ASN A 215 -16.02 -0.07 -19.11
CA ASN A 215 -14.82 0.78 -19.14
C ASN A 215 -14.59 1.50 -17.80
N ALA A 216 -14.99 0.89 -16.68
CA ALA A 216 -14.76 1.44 -15.35
C ALA A 216 -13.28 1.80 -15.12
N GLY A 217 -13.08 2.84 -14.31
CA GLY A 217 -11.75 3.32 -13.97
C GLY A 217 -10.92 2.25 -13.26
N ILE A 218 -9.72 1.99 -13.77
CA ILE A 218 -8.78 1.03 -13.20
C ILE A 218 -7.81 1.76 -12.30
N PHE A 219 -7.91 1.56 -10.99
CA PHE A 219 -7.00 2.15 -10.01
C PHE A 219 -5.88 1.15 -9.70
N ARG A 220 -4.65 1.46 -10.09
CA ARG A 220 -3.48 0.61 -9.85
C ARG A 220 -2.92 0.81 -8.44
N ASN A 221 -2.00 -0.07 -8.05
CA ASN A 221 -1.39 -0.03 -6.72
C ASN A 221 -0.39 1.12 -6.64
N CYS A 222 -0.39 1.85 -5.53
CA CYS A 222 0.66 2.82 -5.23
C CYS A 222 1.79 2.14 -4.46
N THR A 223 2.89 1.87 -5.15
CA THR A 223 4.12 1.26 -4.59
C THR A 223 5.11 2.36 -4.20
N PRO A 224 6.24 2.04 -3.55
CA PRO A 224 7.29 3.02 -3.29
C PRO A 224 8.00 3.62 -4.53
N GLY A 225 7.39 3.67 -5.72
CA GLY A 225 8.04 4.16 -6.95
C GLY A 225 9.06 3.16 -7.49
N ALA A 226 8.68 1.88 -7.42
CA ALA A 226 9.51 0.72 -7.69
C ALA A 226 8.63 -0.39 -8.31
N LYS A 227 9.25 -1.26 -9.10
CA LYS A 227 8.64 -2.47 -9.67
C LYS A 227 8.75 -3.63 -8.68
N VAL A 228 7.94 -4.67 -8.85
CA VAL A 228 7.96 -5.85 -7.99
C VAL A 228 9.11 -6.77 -8.40
N LEU A 229 9.87 -7.28 -7.42
CA LEU A 229 10.88 -8.30 -7.68
C LEU A 229 10.21 -9.60 -8.17
N PRO A 230 10.68 -10.19 -9.29
CA PRO A 230 10.15 -11.46 -9.75
C PRO A 230 10.49 -12.60 -8.78
N ALA A 231 9.68 -13.66 -8.76
CA ALA A 231 9.89 -14.86 -7.95
C ALA A 231 11.19 -15.60 -8.28
N THR A 232 11.79 -15.30 -9.44
CA THR A 232 13.09 -15.78 -9.87
C THR A 232 14.27 -14.94 -9.37
N ALA A 233 14.02 -13.83 -8.68
CA ALA A 233 15.06 -13.05 -8.00
C ALA A 233 15.65 -13.84 -6.83
N ALA A 234 16.98 -13.88 -6.77
CA ALA A 234 17.74 -14.57 -5.76
C ALA A 234 18.83 -13.65 -5.16
N GLY A 235 19.11 -13.83 -3.88
CA GLY A 235 20.10 -13.07 -3.15
C GLY A 235 20.88 -13.97 -2.19
N CYS A 236 22.06 -13.51 -1.76
CA CYS A 236 22.85 -14.21 -0.74
C CYS A 236 22.04 -14.40 0.55
N LYS A 237 22.05 -15.62 1.11
CA LYS A 237 21.39 -15.90 2.39
C LYS A 237 21.94 -15.06 3.55
N ASP A 238 23.26 -14.97 3.63
CA ASP A 238 23.93 -14.36 4.80
C ASP A 238 24.03 -12.83 4.69
N VAL A 239 24.12 -12.31 3.46
CA VAL A 239 24.33 -10.88 3.18
C VAL A 239 23.41 -10.43 2.03
N SER A 240 22.10 -10.58 2.23
CA SER A 240 21.09 -10.22 1.24
C SER A 240 20.98 -8.71 1.03
N GLY A 241 20.50 -8.34 -0.17
CA GLY A 241 20.27 -6.96 -0.62
C GLY A 241 21.13 -6.60 -1.84
N PHE A 242 20.88 -5.42 -2.39
CA PHE A 242 21.56 -4.95 -3.60
C PHE A 242 23.00 -4.49 -3.35
N LEU A 243 23.85 -4.59 -4.38
CA LEU A 243 25.24 -4.14 -4.31
C LEU A 243 25.37 -2.67 -3.90
N ALA A 244 24.44 -1.83 -4.37
CA ALA A 244 24.44 -0.40 -4.06
C ALA A 244 24.20 -0.07 -2.58
N ASP A 245 23.76 -1.05 -1.79
CA ASP A 245 23.58 -0.95 -0.33
C ASP A 245 24.72 -1.66 0.44
N GLY A 246 25.84 -1.97 -0.25
CA GLY A 246 27.00 -2.66 0.33
C GLY A 246 26.79 -4.16 0.56
N LYS A 247 25.77 -4.75 -0.06
CA LYS A 247 25.41 -6.18 0.09
C LYS A 247 26.01 -7.03 -1.03
N HIS A 248 25.59 -8.30 -1.16
CA HIS A 248 26.14 -9.23 -2.15
C HIS A 248 25.45 -9.18 -3.53
N GLY A 249 24.40 -8.37 -3.66
CA GLY A 249 23.62 -8.27 -4.89
C GLY A 249 22.45 -9.25 -4.91
N ILE A 250 21.36 -8.80 -5.51
CA ILE A 250 20.22 -9.62 -5.90
C ILE A 250 20.31 -9.75 -7.42
N PHE A 251 20.12 -10.95 -7.96
CA PHE A 251 20.15 -11.24 -9.39
C PHE A 251 18.96 -12.10 -9.77
N ASP A 252 18.66 -12.15 -11.06
CA ASP A 252 17.66 -13.05 -11.61
C ASP A 252 18.25 -14.42 -11.96
N THR A 253 17.44 -15.46 -11.84
CA THR A 253 17.79 -16.85 -12.17
C THR A 253 16.96 -17.43 -13.31
N LEU A 254 16.07 -16.62 -13.91
CA LEU A 254 15.09 -17.07 -14.90
C LEU A 254 15.76 -17.70 -16.12
N PHE A 255 16.69 -16.99 -16.75
CA PHE A 255 17.32 -17.46 -17.98
C PHE A 255 18.14 -18.73 -17.75
N GLU A 256 18.97 -18.77 -16.70
CA GLU A 256 19.77 -19.96 -16.39
C GLU A 256 18.87 -21.16 -16.07
N LYS A 257 17.73 -20.96 -15.39
CA LYS A 257 16.73 -22.02 -15.15
C LYS A 257 16.13 -22.54 -16.46
N ILE A 258 15.69 -21.65 -17.36
CA ILE A 258 15.11 -22.06 -18.64
C ILE A 258 16.13 -22.85 -19.48
N VAL A 259 17.36 -22.35 -19.59
CA VAL A 259 18.43 -22.98 -20.38
C VAL A 259 18.84 -24.33 -19.78
N SER A 260 19.09 -24.38 -18.47
CA SER A 260 19.47 -25.62 -17.79
C SER A 260 18.40 -26.70 -17.87
N GLU A 261 17.12 -26.33 -17.76
CA GLU A 261 16.02 -27.28 -17.87
C GLU A 261 15.88 -27.83 -19.29
N LYS A 262 16.06 -26.99 -20.31
CA LYS A 262 16.10 -27.43 -21.72
C LYS A 262 17.28 -28.38 -21.97
N ALA A 263 18.39 -28.18 -21.26
CA ALA A 263 19.55 -29.06 -21.24
C ALA A 263 19.38 -30.32 -20.36
N ASN A 264 18.26 -30.47 -19.66
CA ASN A 264 18.02 -31.50 -18.65
C ASN A 264 19.08 -31.52 -17.52
N TRP A 265 19.54 -30.35 -17.10
CA TRP A 265 20.51 -30.16 -16.04
C TRP A 265 19.87 -29.62 -14.76
N MET A 266 20.44 -30.02 -13.62
CA MET A 266 20.06 -29.46 -12.32
C MET A 266 20.74 -28.10 -12.11
N TYR A 267 19.95 -27.03 -12.05
CA TYR A 267 20.47 -25.71 -11.76
C TYR A 267 20.42 -25.38 -10.27
N GLN A 268 21.59 -25.14 -9.68
CA GLN A 268 21.74 -24.70 -8.31
C GLN A 268 22.54 -23.39 -8.26
N PRO A 269 21.88 -22.23 -8.15
CA PRO A 269 22.57 -20.95 -8.11
C PRO A 269 23.35 -20.78 -6.80
N ASN A 270 24.47 -20.07 -6.87
CA ASN A 270 25.26 -19.63 -5.72
C ASN A 270 25.51 -18.13 -5.78
N CYS A 271 25.88 -17.54 -4.64
CA CYS A 271 26.15 -16.11 -4.55
C CYS A 271 27.37 -15.76 -5.43
N PRO A 272 27.29 -14.77 -6.34
CA PRO A 272 28.41 -14.40 -7.19
C PRO A 272 29.61 -13.82 -6.43
N LYS A 273 29.38 -13.31 -5.20
CA LYS A 273 30.42 -12.67 -4.38
C LYS A 273 31.14 -13.61 -3.42
N CYS A 274 30.40 -14.43 -2.67
CA CYS A 274 30.98 -15.33 -1.65
C CYS A 274 30.83 -16.82 -1.97
N SER A 275 30.22 -17.18 -3.12
CA SER A 275 29.88 -18.56 -3.50
C SER A 275 28.98 -19.31 -2.50
N GLY A 276 28.42 -18.61 -1.51
CA GLY A 276 27.48 -19.17 -0.53
C GLY A 276 26.09 -19.46 -1.11
N ARG A 277 25.21 -19.99 -0.25
CA ARG A 277 23.82 -20.31 -0.62
C ARG A 277 23.01 -19.05 -0.91
N VAL A 278 22.09 -19.16 -1.86
CA VAL A 278 21.12 -18.11 -2.16
C VAL A 278 19.69 -18.51 -1.80
N GLU A 279 18.85 -17.51 -1.58
CA GLU A 279 17.43 -17.65 -1.30
C GLU A 279 16.63 -16.69 -2.18
N SER A 280 15.39 -17.07 -2.49
CA SER A 280 14.45 -16.23 -3.22
C SER A 280 14.21 -14.92 -2.49
N GLN A 281 14.20 -13.82 -3.23
CA GLN A 281 13.95 -12.48 -2.70
C GLN A 281 12.60 -11.98 -3.16
N SER A 282 11.92 -11.24 -2.29
CA SER A 282 10.65 -10.58 -2.58
C SER A 282 10.74 -9.11 -2.17
N GLY A 283 9.83 -8.28 -2.68
CA GLY A 283 9.79 -6.86 -2.38
C GLY A 283 9.81 -6.01 -3.65
N PHE A 284 10.34 -4.81 -3.54
CA PHE A 284 10.33 -3.82 -4.62
C PHE A 284 11.74 -3.40 -5.00
N TYR A 285 11.96 -3.17 -6.29
CA TYR A 285 13.22 -2.68 -6.83
C TYR A 285 13.02 -1.41 -7.67
N LYS A 286 14.00 -0.51 -7.63
CA LYS A 286 14.07 0.63 -8.54
C LYS A 286 15.32 0.55 -9.42
N ALA A 287 15.14 0.69 -10.73
CA ALA A 287 16.25 0.83 -11.67
C ALA A 287 16.93 2.20 -11.50
N ALA A 288 18.20 2.20 -11.13
CA ALA A 288 19.12 3.33 -11.30
C ALA A 288 19.97 3.08 -12.55
N ARG A 289 20.63 4.12 -13.08
CA ARG A 289 21.36 4.11 -14.37
C ARG A 289 22.26 2.89 -14.61
N THR A 290 22.78 2.26 -13.56
CA THR A 290 23.66 1.08 -13.64
C THR A 290 23.39 0.02 -12.56
N SER A 291 22.38 0.18 -11.70
CA SER A 291 22.14 -0.73 -10.57
C SER A 291 20.72 -0.67 -10.04
N TYR A 292 20.33 -1.68 -9.28
CA TYR A 292 19.02 -1.75 -8.63
C TYR A 292 19.15 -1.47 -7.13
N LYS A 293 18.08 -0.93 -6.52
CA LYS A 293 17.98 -0.68 -5.07
C LYS A 293 16.69 -1.19 -4.50
N GLU A 294 16.77 -1.76 -3.30
CA GLU A 294 15.60 -2.21 -2.55
C GLU A 294 14.91 -1.00 -1.94
N LYS A 295 13.58 -1.01 -1.92
CA LYS A 295 12.81 0.01 -1.21
C LYS A 295 11.85 -0.63 -0.22
N HIS A 296 12.24 -0.59 1.04
CA HIS A 296 11.45 -1.05 2.17
C HIS A 296 10.93 0.15 2.98
N LEU A 297 9.67 0.12 3.42
CA LEU A 297 9.09 1.16 4.28
C LEU A 297 9.05 0.67 5.72
N ASN A 298 9.20 1.63 6.65
CA ASN A 298 9.10 1.35 8.07
C ASN A 298 7.63 1.06 8.46
N THR A 299 7.46 0.21 9.45
CA THR A 299 6.17 -0.09 10.08
C THR A 299 6.25 0.20 11.57
N ARG A 300 5.12 0.63 12.15
CA ARG A 300 4.98 0.83 13.60
C ARG A 300 3.84 -0.01 14.15
N LEU A 301 4.03 -0.53 15.36
CA LEU A 301 3.00 -1.22 16.14
C LEU A 301 2.34 -0.20 17.09
N LEU A 302 1.04 0.01 16.94
CA LEU A 302 0.23 0.89 17.77
C LEU A 302 -0.60 0.07 18.74
N THR A 303 -0.29 0.14 20.03
CA THR A 303 -1.08 -0.51 21.10
C THR A 303 -2.16 0.45 21.59
N ARG A 304 -3.41 -0.03 21.64
CA ARG A 304 -4.57 0.77 22.04
C ARG A 304 -5.44 -0.05 23.01
N VAL A 305 -6.15 0.66 23.89
CA VAL A 305 -7.13 0.07 24.81
C VAL A 305 -8.46 0.80 24.65
N ALA A 306 -9.57 0.06 24.71
CA ALA A 306 -10.88 0.71 24.80
C ALA A 306 -11.06 1.36 26.18
N ILE A 307 -11.85 2.44 26.24
CA ILE A 307 -12.13 3.16 27.48
C ILE A 307 -13.58 2.91 27.87
N ASN A 308 -13.77 2.39 29.08
CA ASN A 308 -15.09 2.30 29.70
C ASN A 308 -15.61 3.72 29.95
N ARG A 309 -16.65 4.14 29.21
CA ARG A 309 -17.13 5.53 29.24
C ARG A 309 -17.72 5.94 30.59
N GLN A 310 -18.31 5.01 31.33
CA GLN A 310 -18.91 5.29 32.65
C GLN A 310 -17.82 5.43 33.72
N ARG A 311 -16.86 4.50 33.72
CA ARG A 311 -15.82 4.42 34.76
C ARG A 311 -14.57 5.25 34.45
N LYS A 312 -14.41 5.69 33.20
CA LYS A 312 -13.23 6.42 32.68
C LYS A 312 -11.91 5.68 32.93
N ILE A 313 -11.95 4.34 32.88
CA ILE A 313 -10.80 3.44 32.98
C ILE A 313 -10.67 2.62 31.69
N ALA A 314 -9.56 1.91 31.53
CA ALA A 314 -9.43 0.88 30.50
C ALA A 314 -10.58 -0.14 30.64
N GLU A 315 -11.21 -0.47 29.53
CA GLU A 315 -12.20 -1.55 29.50
C GLU A 315 -11.47 -2.89 29.56
N ASP A 316 -12.02 -3.81 30.35
CA ASP A 316 -11.45 -5.13 30.53
C ASP A 316 -11.42 -5.88 29.19
N GLU A 317 -10.32 -6.61 28.95
CA GLU A 317 -10.10 -7.47 27.76
C GLU A 317 -10.09 -6.76 26.39
N LEU A 318 -10.20 -5.43 26.34
CA LEU A 318 -10.22 -4.66 25.09
C LEU A 318 -8.88 -3.96 24.79
N LEU A 319 -7.78 -4.68 24.96
CA LEU A 319 -6.45 -4.31 24.48
C LEU A 319 -6.24 -4.86 23.07
N TYR A 320 -5.77 -4.04 22.13
CA TYR A 320 -5.50 -4.48 20.76
C TYR A 320 -4.31 -3.75 20.14
N HIS A 321 -3.72 -4.40 19.14
CA HIS A 321 -2.59 -3.87 18.38
C HIS A 321 -2.98 -3.59 16.94
N LEU A 322 -2.48 -2.48 16.40
CA LEU A 322 -2.61 -2.10 15.00
C LEU A 322 -1.22 -1.87 14.42
N THR A 323 -0.86 -2.61 13.39
CA THR A 323 0.35 -2.31 12.62
C THR A 323 -0.01 -1.27 11.55
N ALA A 324 0.84 -0.26 11.37
CA ALA A 324 0.64 0.79 10.36
C ALA A 324 1.96 1.10 9.62
N LEU A 325 1.86 1.49 8.34
CA LEU A 325 3.01 2.05 7.61
C LEU A 325 3.37 3.41 8.18
N ASP A 326 4.66 3.65 8.32
CA ASP A 326 5.18 4.93 8.78
C ASP A 326 5.16 6.00 7.68
N PRO A 327 4.86 7.26 8.01
CA PRO A 327 4.93 8.34 7.04
C PRO A 327 6.36 8.83 6.76
N ILE A 328 7.35 8.36 7.52
CA ILE A 328 8.73 8.86 7.50
C ILE A 328 9.72 7.68 7.50
N ILE A 329 10.74 7.79 6.66
CA ILE A 329 11.91 6.90 6.65
C ILE A 329 13.04 7.60 7.39
N VAL A 330 13.53 6.97 8.46
CA VAL A 330 14.68 7.45 9.23
C VAL A 330 15.95 6.81 8.68
N LYS A 331 16.86 7.61 8.11
CA LYS A 331 18.18 7.11 7.67
C LYS A 331 19.17 7.22 8.82
N ASN A 332 19.35 6.14 9.56
CA ASN A 332 20.48 6.03 10.47
C ASN A 332 21.75 5.86 9.64
N LYS A 333 22.52 6.94 9.45
CA LYS A 333 23.91 6.76 9.04
C LYS A 333 24.63 6.11 10.23
N LYS A 334 25.02 4.85 10.07
CA LYS A 334 26.23 4.38 10.74
C LYS A 334 27.34 5.34 10.28
N GLU A 335 27.93 6.05 11.22
CA GLU A 335 29.05 6.98 11.04
C GLU A 335 28.72 8.30 10.30
N ALA A 336 28.14 9.27 11.02
CA ALA A 336 28.56 10.68 10.99
C ALA A 336 27.65 11.53 11.90
N SER A 337 28.25 12.14 12.92
CA SER A 337 27.70 13.22 13.78
C SER A 337 26.41 12.92 14.58
N PRO A 338 26.34 13.25 15.90
CA PRO A 338 25.12 13.17 16.69
C PRO A 338 23.96 14.08 16.23
N ASP A 339 24.18 15.02 15.29
CA ASP A 339 23.33 16.22 15.20
C ASP A 339 22.40 16.35 13.97
N ALA A 340 22.12 15.30 13.20
CA ALA A 340 20.99 15.37 12.23
C ALA A 340 20.47 13.99 11.80
N VAL A 341 19.39 13.54 12.43
CA VAL A 341 18.58 12.43 11.89
C VAL A 341 17.90 12.92 10.61
N LYS A 342 18.46 12.58 9.43
CA LYS A 342 17.85 12.97 8.16
C LYS A 342 16.64 12.07 7.89
N SER A 343 15.45 12.65 8.05
CA SER A 343 14.18 11.97 7.86
C SER A 343 13.58 12.31 6.48
N GLU A 344 13.04 11.32 5.79
CA GLU A 344 12.45 11.47 4.45
C GLU A 344 10.97 11.08 4.47
N LYS A 345 10.11 11.87 3.82
CA LYS A 345 8.67 11.57 3.70
C LYS A 345 8.45 10.36 2.80
N VAL A 346 7.54 9.48 3.19
CA VAL A 346 7.13 8.35 2.35
C VAL A 346 6.20 8.85 1.24
N ILE A 347 6.65 8.64 0.01
CA ILE A 347 5.90 8.92 -1.21
C ILE A 347 5.71 7.60 -1.97
N LEU A 348 4.45 7.30 -2.27
CA LEU A 348 4.04 6.13 -3.05
C LEU A 348 3.52 6.59 -4.40
N HIS A 349 3.85 5.85 -5.45
CA HIS A 349 3.51 6.14 -6.84
C HIS A 349 2.67 4.99 -7.39
N GLY A 350 1.55 5.32 -8.02
CA GLY A 350 0.72 4.40 -8.78
C GLY A 350 0.16 5.11 -10.00
N SER A 351 -0.82 4.50 -10.65
CA SER A 351 -1.53 5.11 -11.77
C SER A 351 -3.00 4.75 -11.76
N ALA A 352 -3.79 5.44 -12.57
CA ALA A 352 -5.16 5.05 -12.84
C ALA A 352 -5.50 5.28 -14.32
N ARG A 353 -6.15 4.29 -14.94
CA ARG A 353 -6.73 4.40 -16.27
C ARG A 353 -8.19 4.82 -16.12
N ILE A 354 -8.52 6.00 -16.61
CA ILE A 354 -9.83 6.62 -16.39
C ILE A 354 -10.46 6.96 -17.76
N PRO A 355 -11.78 6.82 -17.96
CA PRO A 355 -12.46 7.35 -19.14
C PRO A 355 -12.10 8.82 -19.38
N SER A 356 -11.67 9.18 -20.60
CA SER A 356 -11.04 10.48 -20.85
C SER A 356 -11.92 11.68 -20.48
N GLY A 357 -13.24 11.58 -20.68
CA GLY A 357 -14.19 12.62 -20.26
C GLY A 357 -14.26 12.86 -18.75
N LEU A 358 -13.80 11.92 -17.93
CA LEU A 358 -13.83 12.00 -16.46
C LEU A 358 -12.45 12.27 -15.84
N ALA A 359 -11.38 12.31 -16.63
CA ALA A 359 -10.00 12.42 -16.14
C ALA A 359 -9.79 13.65 -15.24
N GLU A 360 -10.32 14.81 -15.65
CA GLU A 360 -10.22 16.05 -14.88
C GLU A 360 -11.03 15.98 -13.58
N LYS A 361 -12.28 15.51 -13.64
CA LYS A 361 -13.15 15.33 -12.45
C LYS A 361 -12.51 14.37 -11.43
N VAL A 362 -11.90 13.28 -11.90
CA VAL A 362 -11.16 12.33 -11.03
C VAL A 362 -9.93 12.99 -10.41
N ALA A 363 -9.10 13.67 -11.21
CA ALA A 363 -7.90 14.33 -10.70
C ALA A 363 -8.21 15.42 -9.67
N GLN A 364 -9.22 16.26 -9.92
CA GLN A 364 -9.66 17.29 -8.99
C GLN A 364 -10.16 16.67 -7.69
N THR A 365 -11.02 15.64 -7.76
CA THR A 365 -11.58 14.98 -6.58
C THR A 365 -10.51 14.29 -5.73
N LEU A 366 -9.56 13.58 -6.36
CA LEU A 366 -8.44 12.94 -5.66
C LEU A 366 -7.57 13.95 -4.92
N GLN A 367 -7.24 15.08 -5.56
CA GLN A 367 -6.39 16.11 -4.96
C GLN A 367 -7.12 16.89 -3.86
N GLN A 368 -8.38 17.28 -4.11
CA GLN A 368 -9.11 18.19 -3.24
C GLN A 368 -9.90 17.51 -2.13
N LYS A 369 -10.52 16.34 -2.39
CA LYS A 369 -11.46 15.71 -1.45
C LYS A 369 -10.89 14.48 -0.75
N VAL A 370 -10.01 13.72 -1.39
CA VAL A 370 -9.42 12.52 -0.79
C VAL A 370 -8.25 12.89 0.13
N LYS A 371 -8.56 13.19 1.40
CA LYS A 371 -7.57 13.55 2.43
C LYS A 371 -7.14 12.40 3.33
N ARG A 372 -7.86 11.26 3.28
CA ARG A 372 -7.56 10.08 4.09
C ARG A 372 -7.75 8.78 3.30
N LEU A 373 -6.89 7.81 3.57
CA LEU A 373 -6.94 6.45 3.02
C LEU A 373 -6.78 5.40 4.13
N GLY A 374 -7.34 4.22 3.91
CA GLY A 374 -7.17 3.07 4.80
C GLY A 374 -8.04 3.10 6.06
N GLY A 375 -7.76 2.17 6.97
CA GLY A 375 -8.54 1.98 8.20
C GLY A 375 -8.17 2.95 9.33
N GLY A 376 -9.09 3.14 10.28
CA GLY A 376 -8.81 3.90 11.51
C GLY A 376 -8.77 5.43 11.35
N SER A 377 -9.41 5.97 10.32
CA SER A 377 -9.47 7.41 10.04
C SER A 377 -9.99 8.24 11.22
N SER A 378 -11.01 7.76 11.93
CA SER A 378 -11.56 8.38 13.15
C SER A 378 -10.61 8.39 14.34
N ARG A 379 -9.48 7.68 14.25
CA ARG A 379 -8.42 7.59 15.28
C ARG A 379 -7.13 8.30 14.84
N GLY A 380 -7.24 9.22 13.88
CA GLY A 380 -6.13 10.04 13.40
C GLY A 380 -5.27 9.42 12.31
N LEU A 381 -5.51 8.16 11.94
CA LEU A 381 -4.72 7.45 10.94
C LEU A 381 -5.10 7.81 9.50
N GLY A 382 -4.20 7.48 8.57
CA GLY A 382 -4.46 7.48 7.14
C GLY A 382 -4.47 8.84 6.45
N LYS A 383 -4.03 9.94 7.08
CA LYS A 383 -3.92 11.26 6.44
C LYS A 383 -2.92 11.22 5.28
N VAL A 384 -3.35 11.69 4.11
CA VAL A 384 -2.54 11.71 2.89
C VAL A 384 -2.68 13.03 2.15
N CYS A 385 -1.70 13.28 1.28
CA CYS A 385 -1.81 14.28 0.22
C CYS A 385 -1.62 13.54 -1.11
N ILE A 386 -2.54 13.72 -2.04
CA ILE A 386 -2.50 13.10 -3.36
C ILE A 386 -2.20 14.19 -4.39
N ALA A 387 -1.20 13.95 -5.25
CA ALA A 387 -0.96 14.70 -6.46
C ALA A 387 -1.25 13.81 -7.67
N VAL A 388 -1.76 14.40 -8.74
CA VAL A 388 -2.16 13.67 -9.96
C VAL A 388 -1.62 14.41 -11.16
N ASP A 389 -0.90 13.69 -12.03
CA ASP A 389 -0.32 14.19 -13.27
C ASP A 389 -0.72 13.28 -14.44
N LYS A 390 -0.56 13.74 -15.68
CA LYS A 390 -0.72 12.87 -16.85
C LYS A 390 0.49 11.94 -16.97
N GLN A 391 0.26 10.65 -17.19
CA GLN A 391 1.36 9.73 -17.38
C GLN A 391 1.93 9.84 -18.81
N HIS A 392 3.26 9.90 -18.93
CA HIS A 392 3.95 9.82 -20.22
C HIS A 392 4.17 8.37 -20.64
N ALA A 393 4.11 8.12 -21.95
CA ALA A 393 4.36 6.81 -22.53
C ALA A 393 5.75 6.29 -22.13
N SER A 394 5.82 5.01 -21.76
CA SER A 394 7.05 4.31 -21.40
C SER A 394 7.71 3.67 -22.64
N ASP A 395 8.87 3.02 -22.44
CA ASP A 395 9.56 2.22 -23.45
C ASP A 395 8.60 1.28 -24.20
N THR A 396 8.79 1.15 -25.51
CA THR A 396 7.95 0.30 -26.35
C THR A 396 8.08 -1.18 -25.97
N LEU A 397 6.94 -1.86 -25.82
CA LEU A 397 6.86 -3.29 -25.47
C LEU A 397 7.73 -4.17 -26.39
N SER A 398 7.71 -3.90 -27.70
CA SER A 398 8.53 -4.59 -28.70
C SER A 398 10.03 -4.55 -28.36
N LYS A 399 10.54 -3.40 -27.89
CA LYS A 399 11.94 -3.27 -27.45
C LYS A 399 12.23 -4.17 -26.25
N ARG A 400 11.33 -4.25 -25.27
CA ARG A 400 11.53 -5.12 -24.09
C ARG A 400 11.55 -6.59 -24.47
N ILE A 401 10.65 -7.04 -25.34
CA ILE A 401 10.63 -8.43 -25.80
C ILE A 401 11.90 -8.77 -26.57
N LYS A 402 12.35 -7.87 -27.45
CA LYS A 402 13.61 -8.04 -28.19
C LYS A 402 14.80 -8.22 -27.23
N VAL A 403 14.98 -7.30 -26.28
CA VAL A 403 16.09 -7.34 -25.32
C VAL A 403 16.00 -8.58 -24.42
N PHE A 404 14.79 -9.02 -24.04
CA PHE A 404 14.59 -10.25 -23.28
C PHE A 404 15.08 -11.50 -24.04
N ASN A 405 14.75 -11.61 -25.33
CA ASN A 405 15.20 -12.74 -26.15
C ASN A 405 16.71 -12.68 -26.45
N GLU A 406 17.27 -11.50 -26.65
CA GLU A 406 18.73 -11.32 -26.76
C GLU A 406 19.45 -11.78 -25.49
N GLY A 407 18.91 -11.44 -24.30
CA GLY A 407 19.43 -11.89 -23.02
C GLY A 407 19.35 -13.42 -22.84
N LEU A 408 18.20 -14.02 -23.16
CA LEU A 408 18.03 -15.48 -23.12
C LEU A 408 19.01 -16.19 -24.08
N GLN A 409 19.16 -15.67 -25.30
CA GLN A 409 20.07 -16.20 -26.31
C GLN A 409 21.54 -16.11 -25.87
N ALA A 410 21.95 -15.00 -25.22
CA ALA A 410 23.31 -14.85 -24.71
C ALA A 410 23.63 -15.86 -23.59
N VAL A 411 22.68 -16.11 -22.70
CA VAL A 411 22.82 -17.17 -21.68
C VAL A 411 22.90 -18.53 -22.34
N TRP A 412 22.02 -18.85 -23.31
CA TRP A 412 22.08 -20.12 -24.04
C TRP A 412 23.44 -20.33 -24.72
N GLN A 413 23.98 -19.32 -25.41
CA GLN A 413 25.30 -19.42 -26.07
C GLN A 413 26.40 -19.80 -25.07
N THR A 414 26.40 -19.19 -23.88
CA THR A 414 27.38 -19.47 -22.83
C THR A 414 27.38 -20.94 -22.40
N TYR A 415 26.21 -21.59 -22.39
CA TYR A 415 26.09 -23.01 -22.04
C TYR A 415 26.27 -23.94 -23.24
N ALA A 416 25.88 -23.52 -24.46
CA ALA A 416 26.04 -24.30 -25.68
C ALA A 416 27.51 -24.53 -26.04
N ASP A 417 28.41 -23.59 -25.68
CA ASP A 417 29.85 -23.71 -25.89
C ASP A 417 30.53 -24.70 -24.94
N LEU A 418 29.82 -25.25 -23.94
CA LEU A 418 30.38 -26.23 -23.01
C LEU A 418 30.58 -27.59 -23.69
N PRO A 419 31.73 -28.27 -23.49
CA PRO A 419 32.02 -29.55 -24.12
C PRO A 419 30.98 -30.61 -23.74
N ASN A 420 30.59 -31.44 -24.71
CA ASN A 420 29.56 -32.50 -24.58
C ASN A 420 28.15 -31.98 -24.24
N THR A 421 27.81 -30.79 -24.73
CA THR A 421 26.50 -30.18 -24.54
C THR A 421 25.75 -30.12 -25.86
N GLU A 422 24.60 -30.79 -25.94
CA GLU A 422 23.63 -30.59 -27.03
C GLU A 422 22.38 -29.95 -26.45
N ILE A 423 22.23 -28.64 -26.63
CA ILE A 423 21.03 -27.89 -26.24
C ILE A 423 20.42 -27.31 -27.50
N ASP A 424 19.21 -27.75 -27.84
CA ASP A 424 18.46 -27.19 -28.97
C ASP A 424 18.40 -25.66 -28.87
N ARG A 425 18.50 -25.00 -30.02
CA ARG A 425 18.37 -23.55 -30.07
C ARG A 425 16.96 -23.14 -29.60
N PHE A 426 16.87 -21.97 -28.99
CA PHE A 426 15.60 -21.31 -28.75
C PHE A 426 15.05 -20.78 -30.08
N GLU A 427 14.15 -21.54 -30.70
CA GLU A 427 13.35 -21.10 -31.84
C GLU A 427 12.09 -20.35 -31.38
N GLY A 428 11.56 -19.48 -32.25
CA GLY A 428 10.43 -18.62 -31.92
C GLY A 428 10.79 -17.47 -30.98
N THR A 429 9.77 -16.89 -30.35
CA THR A 429 9.92 -15.76 -29.43
C THR A 429 9.40 -16.12 -28.05
N TYR A 430 10.21 -15.84 -27.03
CA TYR A 430 9.86 -16.02 -25.62
C TYR A 430 9.47 -14.69 -25.01
N PHE A 431 8.49 -14.69 -24.12
CA PHE A 431 8.15 -13.52 -23.33
C PHE A 431 7.72 -13.93 -21.93
N SER A 432 7.99 -13.07 -20.94
CA SER A 432 7.54 -13.28 -19.58
C SER A 432 6.33 -12.40 -19.27
N VAL A 433 5.41 -12.91 -18.45
CA VAL A 433 4.33 -12.17 -17.81
C VAL A 433 4.64 -12.10 -16.32
N ASN A 434 5.03 -10.93 -15.83
CA ASN A 434 5.39 -10.70 -14.43
C ASN A 434 4.25 -10.01 -13.69
N LEU A 435 3.76 -10.61 -12.61
CA LEU A 435 2.72 -9.99 -11.78
C LEU A 435 3.27 -8.83 -10.95
N GLN A 436 2.84 -7.61 -11.24
CA GLN A 436 3.10 -6.41 -10.44
C GLN A 436 2.06 -6.22 -9.32
N SER A 437 0.98 -6.99 -9.32
CA SER A 437 0.05 -7.13 -8.21
C SER A 437 -0.52 -8.54 -8.13
N ASP A 438 -1.12 -8.89 -6.98
CA ASP A 438 -1.85 -10.16 -6.85
C ASP A 438 -2.91 -10.27 -7.97
N ALA A 439 -3.07 -11.45 -8.56
CA ALA A 439 -4.03 -11.68 -9.64
C ALA A 439 -5.08 -12.73 -9.21
N ILE A 440 -6.37 -12.42 -9.40
CA ILE A 440 -7.45 -13.36 -9.14
C ILE A 440 -7.76 -14.06 -10.45
N LEU A 441 -7.13 -15.21 -10.68
CA LEU A 441 -7.28 -15.99 -11.90
C LEU A 441 -8.36 -17.04 -11.73
N THR A 442 -9.13 -17.28 -12.79
CA THR A 442 -10.14 -18.35 -12.89
C THR A 442 -9.69 -19.37 -13.92
N ALA A 443 -9.91 -20.65 -13.64
CA ALA A 443 -9.71 -21.71 -14.61
C ALA A 443 -10.70 -21.59 -15.78
N GLU A 444 -10.51 -22.42 -16.81
CA GLU A 444 -11.33 -22.45 -18.02
C GLU A 444 -12.82 -22.72 -17.76
N ASP A 445 -13.16 -23.33 -16.62
CA ASP A 445 -14.55 -23.52 -16.21
C ASP A 445 -15.23 -22.21 -15.76
N GLY A 446 -14.46 -21.14 -15.54
CA GLY A 446 -14.94 -19.84 -15.05
C GLY A 446 -15.24 -19.79 -13.56
N TRP A 447 -15.12 -20.91 -12.83
CA TRP A 447 -15.52 -21.05 -11.43
C TRP A 447 -14.34 -21.29 -10.50
N GLN A 448 -13.43 -22.19 -10.87
CA GLN A 448 -12.31 -22.56 -10.01
C GLN A 448 -11.23 -21.48 -10.03
N ARG A 449 -10.66 -21.17 -8.85
CA ARG A 449 -9.52 -20.26 -8.77
C ARG A 449 -8.25 -20.97 -9.22
N SER A 450 -7.45 -20.31 -10.06
CA SER A 450 -6.15 -20.81 -10.51
C SER A 450 -4.99 -20.03 -9.89
N MET A 451 -3.87 -20.72 -9.68
CA MET A 451 -2.59 -20.11 -9.29
C MET A 451 -1.65 -19.93 -10.49
N VAL A 452 -2.00 -20.49 -11.64
CA VAL A 452 -1.15 -20.52 -12.84
C VAL A 452 -1.89 -19.90 -14.00
N LEU A 453 -1.29 -18.90 -14.62
CA LEU A 453 -1.72 -18.40 -15.92
C LEU A 453 -1.26 -19.41 -16.98
N ASN A 454 -2.20 -20.21 -17.50
CA ASN A 454 -1.92 -21.19 -18.54
C ASN A 454 -2.10 -20.58 -19.95
N ALA A 455 -1.71 -21.33 -20.99
CA ALA A 455 -1.83 -20.86 -22.37
C ALA A 455 -3.29 -20.61 -22.82
N PRO A 456 -4.25 -21.52 -22.58
CA PRO A 456 -5.67 -21.27 -22.90
C PRO A 456 -6.22 -19.99 -22.27
N MET A 457 -5.93 -19.74 -20.99
CA MET A 457 -6.35 -18.52 -20.29
C MET A 457 -5.77 -17.26 -20.95
N LEU A 458 -4.49 -17.29 -21.32
CA LEU A 458 -3.86 -16.15 -21.98
C LEU A 458 -4.46 -15.90 -23.37
N GLN A 459 -4.74 -16.97 -24.14
CA GLN A 459 -5.40 -16.88 -25.45
C GLN A 459 -6.81 -16.31 -25.35
N GLU A 460 -7.60 -16.77 -24.37
CA GLU A 460 -8.94 -16.25 -24.11
C GLU A 460 -8.89 -14.75 -23.78
N MET A 461 -8.00 -14.34 -22.88
CA MET A 461 -7.82 -12.93 -22.52
C MET A 461 -7.36 -12.05 -23.70
N ALA A 462 -6.66 -12.64 -24.67
CA ALA A 462 -6.16 -11.99 -25.88
C ALA A 462 -7.12 -12.06 -27.08
N GLY A 463 -8.31 -12.63 -26.96
CA GLY A 463 -9.30 -12.67 -28.05
C GLY A 463 -9.18 -13.87 -29.00
N GLY A 464 -8.38 -14.90 -28.67
CA GLY A 464 -8.66 -16.29 -29.07
C GLY A 464 -8.18 -16.83 -30.41
N THR A 465 -7.00 -16.48 -30.95
CA THR A 465 -6.55 -17.04 -32.26
C THR A 465 -5.03 -17.23 -32.46
N THR A 466 -4.21 -17.17 -31.42
CA THR A 466 -2.75 -17.20 -31.58
C THR A 466 -2.07 -18.33 -30.83
N ASP A 467 -1.17 -19.05 -31.52
CA ASP A 467 -0.41 -20.17 -30.94
C ASP A 467 0.51 -19.65 -29.83
N VAL A 468 0.33 -20.18 -28.62
CA VAL A 468 1.20 -19.88 -27.48
C VAL A 468 1.31 -21.10 -26.58
N THR A 469 2.48 -21.27 -25.98
CA THR A 469 2.78 -22.39 -25.09
C THR A 469 3.34 -21.86 -23.79
N LEU A 470 2.83 -22.35 -22.65
CA LEU A 470 3.42 -22.07 -21.34
C LEU A 470 4.67 -22.92 -21.20
N VAL A 471 5.83 -22.26 -21.10
CA VAL A 471 7.14 -22.90 -20.94
C VAL A 471 7.42 -23.17 -19.47
N ARG A 472 7.22 -22.15 -18.61
CA ARG A 472 7.48 -22.25 -17.16
C ARG A 472 6.57 -21.35 -16.35
N SER A 473 6.29 -21.78 -15.12
CA SER A 473 5.61 -20.96 -14.11
C SER A 473 6.40 -20.95 -12.80
N PHE A 474 6.59 -19.76 -12.26
CA PHE A 474 7.14 -19.51 -10.93
C PHE A 474 6.08 -18.75 -10.15
N ALA A 475 5.14 -19.49 -9.57
CA ALA A 475 3.96 -18.93 -8.93
C ALA A 475 3.86 -19.32 -7.46
N SER A 476 3.26 -18.43 -6.67
CA SER A 476 2.85 -18.68 -5.30
C SER A 476 1.44 -18.16 -5.10
N TYR A 477 0.80 -18.50 -4.00
CA TYR A 477 -0.58 -18.09 -3.73
C TYR A 477 -0.69 -17.17 -2.53
N ASN A 478 -1.73 -16.37 -2.55
CA ASN A 478 -2.15 -15.51 -1.46
C ASN A 478 -3.67 -15.58 -1.30
N TYR A 479 -4.18 -15.12 -0.15
CA TYR A 479 -5.61 -14.92 0.05
C TYR A 479 -5.93 -13.44 0.15
N VAL A 480 -6.82 -12.98 -0.72
CA VAL A 480 -7.18 -11.57 -0.83
C VAL A 480 -8.65 -11.38 -0.46
N GLY A 481 -8.90 -10.45 0.44
CA GLY A 481 -10.26 -10.05 0.83
C GLY A 481 -10.45 -8.56 0.69
N GLY A 482 -11.36 -8.00 1.47
CA GLY A 482 -11.59 -6.56 1.52
C GLY A 482 -12.84 -6.24 2.32
N TRP A 483 -13.18 -4.96 2.33
CA TRP A 483 -14.44 -4.47 2.91
C TRP A 483 -15.24 -3.79 1.81
N ASN A 484 -16.53 -4.09 1.72
CA ASN A 484 -17.46 -3.34 0.89
C ASN A 484 -18.14 -2.29 1.76
N ALA A 485 -17.76 -1.02 1.56
CA ALA A 485 -18.34 0.09 2.32
C ALA A 485 -19.84 0.29 2.05
N ALA A 486 -20.30 0.04 0.82
CA ALA A 486 -21.70 0.17 0.46
C ALA A 486 -22.59 -0.86 1.17
N TRP A 487 -22.09 -2.08 1.37
CA TRP A 487 -22.82 -3.15 2.07
C TRP A 487 -22.54 -3.20 3.57
N GLY A 488 -21.50 -2.54 4.05
CA GLY A 488 -21.04 -2.68 5.44
C GLY A 488 -20.59 -4.09 5.81
N LEU A 489 -20.11 -4.87 4.83
CA LEU A 489 -19.75 -6.28 4.97
C LEU A 489 -18.37 -6.59 4.37
N PRO A 490 -17.69 -7.65 4.86
CA PRO A 490 -16.47 -8.12 4.23
C PRO A 490 -16.76 -8.63 2.82
N LYS A 491 -15.84 -8.36 1.89
CA LYS A 491 -15.84 -9.00 0.56
C LYS A 491 -15.47 -10.47 0.70
N GLU A 492 -15.88 -11.27 -0.28
CA GLU A 492 -15.43 -12.65 -0.41
C GLU A 492 -13.90 -12.73 -0.36
N THR A 493 -13.39 -13.72 0.38
CA THR A 493 -11.96 -14.04 0.39
C THR A 493 -11.67 -14.94 -0.80
N ALA A 494 -10.85 -14.47 -1.73
CA ALA A 494 -10.46 -15.20 -2.92
C ALA A 494 -9.03 -15.73 -2.81
N LEU A 495 -8.79 -16.91 -3.36
CA LEU A 495 -7.45 -17.37 -3.71
C LEU A 495 -6.93 -16.47 -4.85
N ALA A 496 -5.73 -15.92 -4.68
CA ALA A 496 -5.05 -15.12 -5.67
C ALA A 496 -3.66 -15.69 -5.94
N THR A 497 -3.21 -15.53 -7.18
CA THR A 497 -1.80 -15.69 -7.54
C THR A 497 -1.04 -14.50 -6.98
N GLN A 498 0.02 -14.76 -6.22
CA GLN A 498 0.77 -13.73 -5.50
C GLN A 498 1.58 -12.85 -6.45
N MET A 499 1.67 -11.54 -6.16
CA MET A 499 2.57 -10.62 -6.86
C MET A 499 4.02 -11.15 -6.89
N GLY A 500 4.75 -10.78 -7.93
CA GLY A 500 6.09 -11.30 -8.21
C GLY A 500 6.09 -12.63 -8.96
N SER A 501 4.95 -13.32 -9.07
CA SER A 501 4.87 -14.55 -9.89
C SER A 501 5.23 -14.27 -11.35
N VAL A 502 5.90 -15.23 -11.98
CA VAL A 502 6.40 -15.12 -13.37
C VAL A 502 5.91 -16.30 -14.20
N PHE A 503 5.38 -16.01 -15.38
CA PHE A 503 4.97 -17.00 -16.36
C PHE A 503 5.74 -16.77 -17.67
N VAL A 504 6.37 -17.80 -18.20
CA VAL A 504 7.15 -17.72 -19.44
C VAL A 504 6.38 -18.41 -20.54
N PHE A 505 6.15 -17.68 -21.62
CA PHE A 505 5.46 -18.18 -22.79
C PHE A 505 6.38 -18.19 -24.01
N HIS A 506 6.06 -19.08 -24.95
CA HIS A 506 6.68 -19.15 -26.27
C HIS A 506 5.60 -19.07 -27.35
N THR A 507 5.85 -18.25 -28.37
CA THR A 507 5.04 -18.11 -29.58
C THR A 507 5.95 -18.11 -30.82
N PRO A 508 5.53 -18.75 -31.93
CA PRO A 508 6.22 -18.64 -33.21
C PRO A 508 6.05 -17.24 -33.85
N ASP A 509 4.95 -16.54 -33.55
CA ASP A 509 4.61 -15.23 -34.13
C ASP A 509 4.33 -14.23 -32.99
N ILE A 510 5.31 -13.40 -32.67
CA ILE A 510 5.16 -12.37 -31.65
C ILE A 510 4.39 -11.16 -32.16
N ASP A 511 4.44 -10.87 -33.46
CA ASP A 511 3.83 -9.67 -34.03
C ASP A 511 2.31 -9.72 -33.92
N ALA A 512 1.72 -10.92 -34.07
CA ALA A 512 0.30 -11.16 -33.79
C ALA A 512 -0.08 -10.93 -32.31
N TRP A 513 0.85 -11.15 -31.38
CA TRP A 513 0.62 -10.98 -29.94
C TRP A 513 0.89 -9.57 -29.43
N LEU A 514 1.69 -8.76 -30.12
CA LEU A 514 2.11 -7.44 -29.63
C LEU A 514 0.94 -6.51 -29.22
N PRO A 515 -0.13 -6.34 -30.04
CA PRO A 515 -1.25 -5.49 -29.66
C PRO A 515 -1.99 -6.00 -28.42
N GLU A 516 -2.20 -7.32 -28.33
CA GLU A 516 -2.93 -7.93 -27.22
C GLU A 516 -2.10 -7.91 -25.93
N LEU A 517 -0.80 -8.18 -26.00
CA LEU A 517 0.10 -8.04 -24.84
C LEU A 517 0.15 -6.59 -24.34
N GLN A 518 0.17 -5.61 -25.26
CA GLN A 518 0.11 -4.19 -24.89
C GLN A 518 -1.21 -3.84 -24.20
N LYS A 519 -2.33 -4.36 -24.72
CA LYS A 519 -3.65 -4.20 -24.11
C LYS A 519 -3.69 -4.84 -22.72
N LEU A 520 -3.23 -6.07 -22.56
CA LEU A 520 -3.18 -6.79 -21.28
C LEU A 520 -2.29 -6.08 -20.25
N GLU A 521 -1.16 -5.49 -20.67
CA GLU A 521 -0.34 -4.69 -19.77
C GLU A 521 -1.06 -3.41 -19.30
N ASN A 522 -1.88 -2.82 -20.18
CA ASN A 522 -2.66 -1.62 -19.86
C ASN A 522 -3.87 -1.89 -18.94
N ILE A 523 -4.57 -3.01 -19.14
CA ILE A 523 -5.82 -3.31 -18.40
C ILE A 523 -5.65 -4.32 -17.26
N GLY A 524 -4.59 -5.13 -17.29
CA GLY A 524 -4.36 -6.24 -16.37
C GLY A 524 -5.16 -7.51 -16.69
N ILE A 525 -4.90 -8.57 -15.93
CA ILE A 525 -5.48 -9.92 -16.12
C ILE A 525 -6.33 -10.37 -14.93
N GLY A 526 -7.24 -11.32 -15.17
CA GLY A 526 -8.11 -11.87 -14.12
C GLY A 526 -9.17 -10.89 -13.60
N ASN A 527 -9.70 -11.17 -12.41
CA ASN A 527 -10.85 -10.47 -11.85
C ASN A 527 -10.44 -9.29 -10.95
N ARG A 528 -11.37 -8.33 -10.79
CA ARG A 528 -11.24 -7.15 -9.90
C ARG A 528 -10.07 -6.23 -10.27
N ARG A 529 -9.80 -6.10 -11.56
CA ARG A 529 -8.71 -5.27 -12.11
C ARG A 529 -8.88 -3.81 -11.71
N GLU A 530 -10.12 -3.34 -11.65
CA GLU A 530 -10.50 -2.00 -11.21
C GLU A 530 -10.04 -1.67 -9.78
N GLU A 531 -9.86 -2.68 -8.93
CA GLU A 531 -9.33 -2.56 -7.57
C GLU A 531 -7.79 -2.70 -7.48
N GLY A 532 -7.11 -2.82 -8.62
CA GLY A 532 -5.66 -2.96 -8.70
C GLY A 532 -5.16 -4.41 -8.64
N PHE A 533 -6.01 -5.42 -8.81
CA PHE A 533 -5.56 -6.80 -9.02
C PHE A 533 -5.10 -7.02 -10.47
N GLY A 534 -4.23 -7.99 -10.68
CA GLY A 534 -3.86 -8.45 -12.02
C GLY A 534 -2.99 -7.51 -12.84
N GLN A 535 -2.27 -6.58 -12.21
CA GLN A 535 -1.32 -5.71 -12.92
C GLN A 535 -0.14 -6.56 -13.38
N ILE A 536 0.23 -6.43 -14.65
CA ILE A 536 1.34 -7.19 -15.23
C ILE A 536 2.40 -6.26 -15.81
N LEU A 537 3.60 -6.81 -15.98
CA LEU A 537 4.65 -6.24 -16.79
C LEU A 537 5.19 -7.34 -17.70
N ILE A 538 5.19 -7.10 -19.00
CA ILE A 538 5.74 -8.03 -19.98
C ILE A 538 7.25 -7.81 -20.10
N CYS A 539 8.01 -8.90 -20.02
CA CYS A 539 9.47 -8.92 -20.09
C CYS A 539 10.09 -7.92 -19.11
N ASP A 540 9.94 -8.21 -17.82
CA ASP A 540 10.48 -7.37 -16.76
C ASP A 540 12.01 -7.18 -16.96
N PRO A 541 12.51 -5.92 -17.06
CA PRO A 541 13.93 -5.65 -17.25
C PRO A 541 14.85 -6.24 -16.18
N PHE A 542 14.32 -6.59 -15.01
CA PHE A 542 15.08 -7.26 -13.96
C PHE A 542 15.67 -8.61 -14.42
N HIS A 543 15.02 -9.29 -15.37
CA HIS A 543 15.51 -10.57 -15.92
C HIS A 543 16.89 -10.47 -16.58
N LEU A 544 17.29 -9.27 -17.01
CA LEU A 544 18.62 -9.01 -17.57
C LEU A 544 19.71 -8.90 -16.50
N HIS A 545 19.33 -8.77 -15.23
CA HIS A 545 20.25 -8.65 -14.11
C HIS A 545 20.73 -10.04 -13.64
N THR A 546 21.43 -10.74 -14.52
CA THR A 546 21.85 -12.13 -14.30
C THR A 546 23.00 -12.24 -13.30
N ARG A 547 23.25 -13.47 -12.83
CA ARG A 547 24.36 -13.77 -11.92
C ARG A 547 25.72 -13.42 -12.53
N GLU A 548 25.92 -13.72 -13.82
CA GLU A 548 27.20 -13.47 -14.50
C GLU A 548 27.45 -11.98 -14.73
N MET A 549 26.40 -11.20 -15.01
CA MET A 549 26.49 -9.73 -15.09
C MET A 549 26.98 -9.12 -13.77
N LEU A 550 26.55 -9.68 -12.63
CA LEU A 550 27.03 -9.23 -11.31
C LEU A 550 28.51 -9.58 -11.05
N LYS A 551 29.04 -10.66 -11.63
CA LYS A 551 30.46 -11.01 -11.51
C LYS A 551 31.33 -10.08 -12.35
N GLN A 552 30.94 -9.79 -13.59
CA GLN A 552 31.71 -8.93 -14.50
C GLN A 552 31.87 -7.50 -13.96
N ASN A 553 30.80 -6.93 -13.38
CA ASN A 553 30.86 -5.61 -12.72
C ASN A 553 31.82 -5.56 -11.51
N LYS A 554 32.20 -6.71 -10.95
CA LYS A 554 33.22 -6.79 -9.89
C LYS A 554 34.63 -6.75 -10.48
N GLU A 555 34.88 -7.48 -11.57
CA GLU A 555 36.19 -7.55 -12.23
C GLU A 555 36.60 -6.22 -12.87
N GLU A 556 35.65 -5.35 -13.23
CA GLU A 556 35.92 -3.98 -13.72
C GLU A 556 36.10 -2.95 -12.58
N ALA A 557 35.74 -3.27 -11.34
CA ALA A 557 35.79 -2.37 -10.19
C ALA A 557 36.94 -2.68 -9.21
N GLU A 558 37.57 -3.85 -9.33
CA GLU A 558 38.84 -4.24 -8.69
C GLU A 558 40.01 -3.95 -9.64
#